data_AF-A0A351Q788-F1
#
_entry.id   AF-A0A351Q788-F1
#
_cell.length_a   1.000
_cell.length_b   1.000
_cell.length_c   1.000
_cell.angle_alpha   90.00
_cell.angle_beta   90.00
_cell.angle_gamma   90.00
#
_symmetry.space_group_name_H-M   'P 1'
#
loop_
_entity.id
_entity.type
_entity.pdbx_description
1 polymer ?
#
loop_
_entity_poly.entity_id
_entity_poly.type
_entity_poly.pdbx_seq_one_letter_code
_entity_poly.pdbx_strand_id
1 'polypeptide(L)'
;MNFDEILSSKNLYTVFQPIVSLETGDVFAYEALTRIDESVYIGSIKNLFKISEDASLSWQLEKKCIKSALKTARALGLKRKLFL
;
A
#
# COMPACT_ATOMS: atom_id res chain seq x y z
N MET A 1 -7.46 16.71 -11.55
CA MET A 1 -7.40 15.24 -11.40
C MET A 1 -8.53 14.83 -10.47
N ASN A 2 -9.49 14.06 -10.96
CA ASN A 2 -10.61 13.56 -10.15
C ASN A 2 -10.13 12.42 -9.24
N PHE A 3 -10.73 12.23 -8.07
CA PHE A 3 -10.38 11.14 -7.17
C PHE A 3 -10.53 9.76 -7.83
N ASP A 4 -11.49 9.62 -8.74
CA ASP A 4 -11.66 8.43 -9.58
C ASP A 4 -10.46 8.17 -10.53
N GLU A 5 -9.78 9.21 -10.99
CA GLU A 5 -8.56 9.08 -11.81
C GLU A 5 -7.39 8.58 -10.95
N ILE A 6 -7.24 9.09 -9.73
CA ILE A 6 -6.22 8.62 -8.79
C ILE A 6 -6.49 7.17 -8.41
N LEU A 7 -7.75 6.84 -8.11
CA LEU A 7 -8.14 5.46 -7.84
C LEU A 7 -7.90 4.56 -9.06
N SER A 8 -8.33 4.94 -10.27
CA SER A 8 -8.27 4.09 -11.47
C SER A 8 -6.86 3.91 -12.03
N SER A 9 -5.96 4.85 -11.77
CA SER A 9 -4.57 4.80 -12.19
C SER A 9 -3.75 3.71 -11.47
N LYS A 10 -2.70 3.20 -12.12
CA LYS A 10 -1.74 2.24 -11.53
C LYS A 10 -0.69 2.92 -10.62
N ASN A 11 -0.99 4.11 -10.11
CA ASN A 11 -0.01 4.95 -9.43
C ASN A 11 0.19 4.57 -7.97
N LEU A 12 -0.71 3.74 -7.42
CA LEU A 12 -0.55 3.15 -6.10
C LEU A 12 0.20 1.83 -6.22
N TYR A 13 1.30 1.72 -5.49
CA TYR A 13 2.11 0.51 -5.42
C TYR A 13 2.44 0.15 -3.98
N THR A 14 2.78 -1.11 -3.74
CA THR A 14 3.09 -1.61 -2.40
C THR A 14 4.58 -1.89 -2.29
N VAL A 15 5.19 -1.39 -1.23
CA VAL A 15 6.54 -1.79 -0.79
C VAL A 15 6.42 -2.59 0.51
N PHE A 16 7.45 -3.37 0.84
CA PHE A 16 7.45 -4.22 2.03
C PHE A 16 8.59 -3.83 2.97
N GLN A 17 8.23 -3.52 4.21
CA GLN A 17 9.21 -3.29 5.27
C GLN A 17 9.39 -4.60 6.07
N PRO A 18 10.62 -5.13 6.17
CA PRO A 18 10.87 -6.31 7.00
C PRO A 18 10.62 -6.03 8.47
N ILE A 19 9.90 -6.93 9.15
CA ILE A 19 9.81 -7.01 10.60
C ILE A 19 10.76 -8.13 11.02
N VAL A 20 11.77 -7.80 11.82
CA VAL A 20 12.85 -8.72 12.20
C VAL A 20 12.67 -9.26 13.62
N SER A 21 13.07 -10.51 13.83
CA SER A 21 13.23 -11.06 15.18
C SER A 21 14.46 -10.42 15.83
N LEU A 22 14.29 -9.82 17.01
CA LEU A 22 15.43 -9.28 17.77
C LEU A 22 16.28 -10.38 18.43
N GLU A 23 15.74 -11.59 18.54
CA GLU A 23 16.46 -12.75 19.09
C GLU A 23 17.37 -13.39 18.04
N THR A 24 16.88 -13.58 16.81
CA THR A 24 17.61 -14.31 15.76
C THR A 24 18.15 -13.43 14.64
N GLY A 25 17.69 -12.18 14.51
CA GLY A 25 17.98 -11.30 13.38
C GLY A 25 17.25 -11.67 12.09
N ASP A 26 16.51 -12.78 12.05
CA ASP A 26 15.79 -13.22 10.85
C ASP A 26 14.56 -12.36 10.57
N VAL A 27 14.18 -12.30 9.29
CA VAL A 27 12.89 -11.70 8.90
C VAL A 27 11.74 -12.58 9.38
N PHE A 28 10.99 -12.07 10.36
CA PHE A 28 9.79 -12.69 10.92
C PHE A 28 8.57 -12.49 10.00
N ALA A 29 8.40 -11.26 9.50
CA ALA A 29 7.25 -10.86 8.69
C ALA A 29 7.58 -9.65 7.82
N TYR A 30 6.60 -9.19 7.05
CA TYR A 30 6.67 -7.93 6.32
C TYR A 30 5.42 -7.08 6.58
N GLU A 31 5.61 -5.77 6.76
CA GLU A 31 4.55 -4.78 6.72
C GLU A 31 4.39 -4.27 5.28
N ALA A 32 3.17 -4.32 4.76
CA ALA A 32 2.82 -3.81 3.44
C ALA A 32 2.54 -2.31 3.53
N LEU A 33 3.38 -1.50 2.88
CA LEU A 33 3.25 -0.05 2.90
C LEU A 33 2.83 0.47 1.52
N THR A 34 1.72 1.19 1.48
CA THR A 34 1.24 1.81 0.24
C THR A 34 2.06 3.06 -0.07
N ARG A 35 2.42 3.21 -1.35
CA ARG A 35 3.10 4.36 -1.93
C ARG A 35 2.31 4.87 -3.11
N ILE A 36 2.53 6.13 -3.44
CA ILE A 36 1.99 6.77 -4.62
C ILE A 36 3.15 7.29 -5.46
N ASP A 37 3.02 7.19 -6.78
CA ASP A 37 3.95 7.82 -7.72
C ASP A 37 3.82 9.34 -7.64
N GLU A 38 4.86 10.00 -7.16
CA GLU A 38 4.93 11.44 -6.98
C GLU A 38 4.90 12.21 -8.32
N SER A 39 5.22 11.55 -9.44
CA SER A 39 5.08 12.14 -10.77
C SER A 39 3.62 12.35 -11.17
N VAL A 40 2.68 11.62 -10.54
CA VAL A 40 1.26 11.69 -10.86
C VAL A 40 0.42 12.35 -9.77
N TYR A 41 0.95 12.48 -8.56
CA TYR A 41 0.26 13.15 -7.46
C TYR A 41 1.24 13.98 -6.64
N ILE A 42 1.03 15.29 -6.62
CA ILE A 42 1.88 16.29 -5.93
C ILE A 42 1.64 16.28 -4.39
N GLY A 43 1.03 15.23 -3.85
CA GLY A 43 0.75 15.09 -2.42
C GLY A 43 1.27 13.80 -1.82
N SER A 44 1.17 13.68 -0.50
CA SER A 44 1.53 12.45 0.20
C SER A 44 0.41 11.41 0.13
N ILE A 45 0.75 10.13 0.31
CA ILE A 45 -0.27 9.08 0.48
C ILE A 45 -1.26 9.40 1.61
N LYS A 46 -0.82 10.10 2.67
CA LYS A 46 -1.69 10.54 3.77
C LYS A 46 -2.77 11.51 3.30
N ASN A 47 -2.43 12.44 2.39
CA ASN A 47 -3.40 13.37 1.82
C ASN A 47 -4.44 12.61 1.00
N LEU A 48 -4.05 11.58 0.26
CA LEU A 48 -4.99 10.74 -0.49
C LEU A 48 -5.98 10.03 0.43
N PHE A 49 -5.49 9.44 1.53
CA PHE A 49 -6.36 8.82 2.53
C PHE A 49 -7.31 9.84 3.17
N LYS A 50 -6.84 11.05 3.44
CA LYS A 50 -7.70 12.11 3.97
C LYS A 50 -8.82 12.50 3.01
N ILE A 51 -8.49 12.70 1.73
CA ILE A 51 -9.48 12.96 0.68
C ILE A 51 -10.47 11.80 0.56
N SER A 52 -9.99 10.55 0.68
CA SER A 52 -10.86 9.37 0.62
C SER A 52 -11.87 9.31 1.76
N GLU A 53 -11.47 9.75 2.94
CA GLU A 53 -12.33 9.85 4.13
C GLU A 53 -13.39 10.93 3.92
N ASP A 54 -12.97 12.13 3.53
CA ASP A 54 -13.87 13.26 3.29
C ASP A 54 -14.87 12.96 2.15
N ALA A 55 -14.49 12.13 1.18
CA ALA A 55 -15.34 11.68 0.09
C ALA A 55 -16.16 10.40 0.39
N SER A 56 -16.05 9.81 1.58
CA SER A 56 -16.70 8.51 1.94
C SER A 56 -16.30 7.34 1.03
N LEU A 57 -15.06 7.34 0.52
CA LEU A 57 -14.49 6.34 -0.37
C LEU A 57 -13.36 5.51 0.27
N SER A 58 -13.14 5.62 1.58
CA SER A 58 -12.06 4.95 2.31
C SER A 58 -11.98 3.45 2.02
N TRP A 59 -13.12 2.76 2.04
CA TRP A 59 -13.17 1.31 1.75
C TRP A 59 -12.71 0.96 0.33
N GLN A 60 -13.03 1.81 -0.66
CA GLN A 60 -12.62 1.56 -2.03
C GLN A 60 -11.11 1.69 -2.19
N LEU A 61 -10.52 2.69 -1.53
CA LEU A 61 -9.07 2.88 -1.49
C LEU A 61 -8.38 1.71 -0.77
N GLU A 62 -8.85 1.35 0.43
CA GLU A 62 -8.32 0.24 1.22
C GLU A 62 -8.36 -1.09 0.46
N LYS A 63 -9.47 -1.40 -0.20
CA LYS A 63 -9.61 -2.60 -1.03
C LYS A 63 -8.60 -2.63 -2.18
N LYS A 64 -8.22 -1.48 -2.74
CA LYS A 64 -7.15 -1.41 -3.75
C LYS A 64 -5.78 -1.64 -3.14
N CYS A 65 -5.48 -1.03 -2.00
CA CYS A 65 -4.23 -1.23 -1.27
C CYS A 65 -4.01 -2.71 -0.92
N ILE A 66 -5.02 -3.37 -0.34
CA ILE A 66 -4.98 -4.81 -0.01
C ILE A 66 -4.73 -5.66 -1.26
N LYS A 67 -5.46 -5.39 -2.35
CA LYS A 67 -5.26 -6.13 -3.62
C LYS A 67 -3.86 -5.92 -4.18
N SER A 68 -3.34 -4.70 -4.13
CA SER A 68 -1.96 -4.39 -4.55
C SER A 68 -0.95 -5.15 -3.71
N ALA A 69 -1.11 -5.13 -2.38
CA ALA A 69 -0.22 -5.81 -1.45
C ALA A 69 -0.17 -7.31 -1.70
N LEU A 70 -1.34 -7.97 -1.77
CA LEU A 70 -1.40 -9.42 -2.02
C LEU A 70 -0.82 -9.81 -3.39
N LYS A 71 -1.10 -9.03 -4.45
CA LYS A 71 -0.54 -9.28 -5.77
C LYS A 71 0.98 -9.14 -5.79
N THR A 72 1.49 -8.07 -5.18
CA THR A 72 2.93 -7.77 -5.15
C THR A 72 3.67 -8.77 -4.28
N ALA A 73 3.14 -9.13 -3.12
CA ALA A 73 3.72 -10.16 -2.26
C ALA A 73 3.83 -11.51 -2.97
N ARG A 74 2.77 -11.90 -3.69
CA ARG A 74 2.77 -13.11 -4.51
C ARG A 74 3.81 -13.04 -5.63
N ALA A 75 3.90 -11.92 -6.33
CA ALA A 75 4.87 -11.73 -7.41
C ALA A 75 6.32 -11.77 -6.92
N LEU A 76 6.59 -11.25 -5.72
CA LEU A 76 7.90 -11.30 -5.06
C LEU A 76 8.18 -12.65 -4.37
N GLY A 77 7.22 -13.58 -4.35
CA GLY A 77 7.38 -14.87 -3.70
C GLY A 77 7.56 -14.79 -2.18
N LEU A 78 6.97 -13.80 -1.51
CA LEU A 78 7.07 -13.65 -0.06
C LEU A 78 6.38 -14.82 0.64
N LYS A 79 7.15 -15.58 1.43
CA LYS A 79 6.68 -16.77 2.17
C LYS A 79 6.47 -16.52 3.68
N ARG A 80 6.70 -15.30 4.15
CA ARG A 80 6.55 -14.90 5.56
C ARG A 80 5.18 -14.25 5.78
N LYS A 81 4.83 -13.99 7.04
CA LYS A 81 3.59 -13.31 7.41
C LYS A 81 3.57 -11.91 6.78
N LEU A 82 2.38 -11.48 6.38
CA LEU A 82 2.12 -10.14 5.85
C LEU A 82 1.19 -9.41 6.83
N PHE A 83 1.59 -8.19 7.19
CA PHE A 83 0.76 -7.22 7.90
C PHE A 83 0.25 -6.21 6.86
N LEU A 84 -1.07 -5.99 6.83
CA LEU A 84 -1.78 -5.16 5.86
C LEU A 84 -2.42 -3.96 6.56
#